data_AF-S3XXD3-F1
#
_entry.id   AF-S3XXD3-F1
#
_cell.length_a   1.000
_cell.length_b   1.000
_cell.length_c   1.000
_cell.angle_alpha   90.00
_cell.angle_beta   90.00
_cell.angle_gamma   90.00
#
_symmetry.space_group_name_H-M   'P 1'
#
loop_
_entity.id
_entity.type
_entity.pdbx_description
1 polymer ?
#
loop_
_entity_poly.entity_id
_entity_poly.type
_entity_poly.pdbx_seq_one_letter_code
_entity_poly.pdbx_strand_id
1 'polypeptide(L)'
;MQCKAKTRSGDTCKNHPIKGSTVCRMHGGSSPRAKEAAARRLQEQAAEREVLKLAHPITVDPSKALLDLVHSTAGEVAYWTARVDHLQSTDEKRLTNGLTKVTEGKDRGGVTTLRQVEATPAVEYRMLVDAKNRLAQYASAALRAGVEERRVKLAESQGALVAQAIRTVLDGLRLTADQQALVPQIVPQALRMLTQ
;
A
#
# COMPACT_ATOMS: atom_id res chain seq x y z
N MET A 1 0.71 39.33 -6.17
CA MET A 1 2.16 39.66 -6.20
C MET A 1 2.46 40.62 -7.35
N GLN A 2 3.44 41.52 -7.17
CA GLN A 2 3.93 42.43 -8.20
C GLN A 2 5.37 42.08 -8.59
N CYS A 3 5.80 42.54 -9.77
CA CYS A 3 7.17 42.41 -10.26
C CYS A 3 8.16 43.06 -9.29
N LYS A 4 9.20 42.32 -8.89
CA LYS A 4 10.22 42.82 -7.95
C LYS A 4 11.21 43.82 -8.55
N ALA A 5 11.15 44.07 -9.87
CA ALA A 5 12.05 45.01 -10.54
C ALA A 5 11.57 46.47 -10.39
N LYS A 6 12.50 47.42 -10.50
CA LYS A 6 12.23 48.86 -10.58
C LYS A 6 12.06 49.28 -12.04
N THR A 7 11.24 50.31 -12.26
CA THR A 7 11.08 50.98 -13.56
C THR A 7 12.23 51.95 -13.81
N ARG A 8 12.32 52.50 -15.03
CA ARG A 8 13.35 53.48 -15.41
C ARG A 8 13.33 54.75 -14.57
N SER A 9 12.17 55.12 -14.02
CA SER A 9 11.99 56.27 -13.13
C SER A 9 12.37 55.98 -11.67
N GLY A 10 12.79 54.74 -11.35
CA GLY A 10 13.17 54.32 -10.00
C GLY A 10 12.04 53.72 -9.16
N ASP A 11 10.79 53.87 -9.59
CA ASP A 11 9.61 53.33 -8.90
C ASP A 11 9.47 51.81 -9.06
N THR A 12 8.82 51.14 -8.12
CA THR A 12 8.52 49.69 -8.20
C THR A 12 7.61 49.37 -9.38
N CYS A 13 7.93 48.31 -10.12
CA CYS A 13 7.12 47.85 -11.24
C CYS A 13 5.78 47.26 -10.77
N LYS A 14 4.67 47.87 -11.20
CA LYS A 14 3.32 47.42 -10.84
C LYS A 14 2.81 46.22 -11.65
N ASN A 15 3.55 45.78 -12.68
CA ASN A 15 3.14 44.64 -13.51
C ASN A 15 3.21 43.31 -12.76
N HIS A 16 2.41 42.34 -13.19
CA HIS A 16 2.44 40.99 -12.62
C HIS A 16 3.67 40.19 -13.11
N PRO A 17 4.37 39.45 -12.23
CA PRO A 17 5.38 38.49 -12.65
C PRO A 17 4.79 37.43 -13.58
N ILE A 18 5.62 36.83 -14.45
CA ILE A 18 5.17 35.60 -15.12
C ILE A 18 5.04 34.47 -14.10
N LYS A 19 4.19 33.47 -14.36
CA LYS A 19 4.02 32.31 -13.48
C LYS A 19 5.39 31.64 -13.21
N GLY A 20 5.69 31.34 -11.94
CA GLY A 20 6.97 30.74 -11.52
C GLY A 20 8.15 31.72 -11.43
N SER A 21 7.96 33.01 -11.67
CA SER A 21 9.00 34.04 -11.61
C SER A 21 8.67 35.16 -10.62
N THR A 22 9.68 35.97 -10.30
CA THR A 22 9.58 37.18 -9.49
C THR A 22 9.50 38.46 -10.32
N VAL A 23 9.70 38.37 -11.65
CA VAL A 23 9.72 39.51 -12.57
C VAL A 23 8.75 39.33 -13.74
N CYS A 24 8.22 40.44 -14.24
CA CYS A 24 7.27 40.46 -15.36
C CYS A 24 7.99 40.27 -16.70
N ARG A 25 7.20 40.05 -17.77
CA ARG A 25 7.71 39.94 -19.14
C ARG A 25 8.61 41.11 -19.56
N MET A 26 8.26 42.33 -19.15
CA MET A 26 8.98 43.56 -19.52
C MET A 26 10.31 43.74 -18.75
N HIS A 27 10.46 43.09 -17.59
CA HIS A 27 11.69 43.14 -16.78
C HIS A 27 12.43 41.79 -16.82
N GLY A 28 12.57 41.22 -18.03
CA GLY A 28 13.40 40.04 -18.29
C GLY A 28 12.73 38.68 -18.07
N GLY A 29 11.48 38.65 -17.58
CA GLY A 29 10.74 37.41 -17.35
C GLY A 29 10.53 36.57 -18.61
N SER A 30 10.55 37.19 -19.80
CA SER A 30 10.38 36.45 -21.06
C SER A 30 11.67 35.91 -21.68
N SER A 31 12.83 36.15 -21.07
CA SER A 31 14.08 35.53 -21.53
C SER A 31 14.00 34.00 -21.41
N PRO A 32 14.67 33.23 -22.31
CA PRO A 32 14.65 31.77 -22.26
C PRO A 32 15.06 31.21 -20.89
N ARG A 33 16.16 31.72 -20.33
CA ARG A 33 16.66 31.33 -18.99
C ARG A 33 15.65 31.64 -17.87
N ALA A 34 14.96 32.76 -17.93
CA ALA A 34 13.96 33.11 -16.93
C ALA A 34 12.72 32.19 -17.02
N LYS A 35 12.31 31.82 -18.23
CA LYS A 35 11.22 30.86 -18.46
C LYS A 35 11.58 29.46 -17.98
N GLU A 36 12.79 28.97 -18.29
CA GLU A 36 13.29 27.68 -17.82
C GLU A 36 13.36 27.62 -16.30
N ALA A 37 13.95 28.65 -15.67
CA ALA A 37 14.02 28.72 -14.21
C ALA A 37 12.63 28.81 -13.57
N ALA A 38 11.68 29.52 -14.20
CA ALA A 38 10.31 29.59 -13.74
C ALA A 38 9.56 28.25 -13.88
N ALA A 39 9.75 27.55 -15.00
CA ALA A 39 9.19 26.22 -15.23
C ALA A 39 9.73 25.21 -14.21
N ARG A 40 11.04 25.21 -13.96
CA ARG A 40 11.66 24.36 -12.94
C ARG A 40 11.08 24.61 -11.55
N ARG A 41 10.94 25.87 -11.12
CA ARG A 41 10.31 26.19 -9.82
C ARG A 41 8.87 25.72 -9.71
N LEU A 42 8.10 25.81 -10.79
CA LEU A 42 6.73 25.30 -10.81
C LEU A 42 6.69 23.77 -10.71
N GLN A 43 7.63 23.08 -11.37
CA GLN A 43 7.77 21.63 -11.24
C GLN A 43 8.21 21.22 -9.83
N GLU A 44 9.18 21.92 -9.24
CA GLU A 44 9.62 21.71 -7.86
C GLU A 44 8.46 21.93 -6.88
N GLN A 45 7.69 23.01 -7.03
CA GLN A 45 6.51 23.27 -6.19
C GLN A 45 5.41 22.22 -6.36
N ALA A 46 5.20 21.72 -7.59
CA ALA A 46 4.25 20.64 -7.84
C ALA A 46 4.73 19.34 -7.19
N ALA A 47 6.01 19.00 -7.35
CA ALA A 47 6.60 17.83 -6.72
C ALA A 47 6.56 17.93 -5.19
N GLU A 48 6.85 19.08 -4.61
CA GLU A 48 6.78 19.31 -3.16
C GLU A 48 5.37 19.08 -2.61
N ARG A 49 4.33 19.53 -3.34
CA ARG A 49 2.93 19.25 -2.98
C ARG A 49 2.57 17.78 -3.04
N GLU A 50 3.13 17.03 -3.99
CA GLU A 50 2.91 15.58 -4.07
C GLU A 50 3.71 14.82 -3.00
N VAL A 51 4.93 15.28 -2.66
CA VAL A 51 5.75 14.72 -1.58
C VAL A 51 5.04 14.85 -0.22
N LEU A 52 4.32 15.95 0.01
CA LEU A 52 3.51 16.13 1.22
C LEU A 52 2.42 15.04 1.38
N LYS A 53 1.96 14.42 0.29
CA LYS A 53 1.02 13.29 0.36
C LYS A 53 1.69 11.97 0.73
N LEU A 54 2.97 11.79 0.38
CA LEU A 54 3.74 10.57 0.65
C LEU A 54 4.05 10.40 2.15
N ALA A 55 4.28 11.50 2.87
CA ALA A 55 4.66 11.49 4.28
C ALA A 55 3.48 11.75 5.24
N HIS A 56 2.24 11.64 4.77
CA HIS A 56 1.07 11.85 5.63
C HIS A 56 0.95 10.69 6.64
N PRO A 57 1.05 10.95 7.96
CA PRO A 57 0.97 9.89 8.95
C PRO A 57 -0.45 9.31 8.95
N ILE A 58 -0.53 8.00 8.75
CA ILE A 58 -1.77 7.25 8.93
C ILE A 58 -1.73 6.52 10.26
N THR A 59 -2.84 6.58 11.00
CA THR A 59 -3.00 5.76 12.20
C THR A 59 -3.20 4.31 11.78
N VAL A 60 -2.32 3.43 12.22
CA VAL A 60 -2.38 2.00 11.96
C VAL A 60 -2.24 1.23 13.26
N ASP A 61 -3.06 0.19 13.42
CA ASP A 61 -2.79 -0.86 14.40
C ASP A 61 -1.66 -1.75 13.85
N PRO A 62 -0.49 -1.82 14.51
CA PRO A 62 0.65 -2.57 13.98
C PRO A 62 0.38 -4.07 13.85
N SER A 63 -0.40 -4.65 14.78
CA SER A 63 -0.77 -6.06 14.75
C SER A 63 -1.70 -6.36 13.58
N LYS A 64 -2.70 -5.51 13.35
CA LYS A 64 -3.58 -5.62 12.18
C LYS A 64 -2.80 -5.43 10.87
N ALA A 65 -1.97 -4.40 10.78
CA ALA A 65 -1.21 -4.11 9.58
C ALA A 65 -0.28 -5.28 9.21
N LEU A 66 0.36 -5.90 10.20
CA LEU A 66 1.22 -7.06 9.98
C LEU A 66 0.46 -8.30 9.51
N LEU A 67 -0.74 -8.54 10.06
CA LEU A 67 -1.62 -9.61 9.58
C LEU A 67 -2.13 -9.35 8.16
N ASP A 68 -2.51 -8.11 7.85
CA ASP A 68 -2.94 -7.71 6.51
C ASP A 68 -1.81 -7.96 5.48
N LEU A 69 -0.54 -7.70 5.84
CA LEU A 69 0.63 -8.04 5.01
C LEU A 69 0.79 -9.55 4.81
N VAL A 70 0.60 -10.36 5.85
CA VAL A 70 0.62 -11.83 5.74
C VAL A 70 -0.47 -12.31 4.78
N HIS A 71 -1.72 -11.84 4.94
CA HIS A 71 -2.83 -12.25 4.11
C HIS A 71 -2.67 -11.83 2.64
N SER A 72 -2.35 -10.56 2.40
CA SER A 72 -2.16 -10.06 1.03
C SER A 72 -1.00 -10.75 0.32
N THR A 73 0.12 -10.97 1.02
CA THR A 73 1.29 -11.64 0.44
C THR A 73 1.03 -13.14 0.23
N ALA A 74 0.22 -13.79 1.07
CA ALA A 74 -0.26 -15.15 0.82
C ALA A 74 -1.10 -15.24 -0.48
N GLY A 75 -1.96 -14.24 -0.72
CA GLY A 75 -2.68 -14.11 -1.99
C GLY A 75 -1.74 -13.90 -3.18
N GLU A 76 -0.69 -13.08 -3.01
CA GLU A 76 0.34 -12.88 -4.03
C GLU A 76 1.09 -14.19 -4.36
N VAL A 77 1.46 -14.97 -3.35
CA VAL A 77 2.09 -16.30 -3.53
C VAL A 77 1.16 -17.24 -4.30
N ALA A 78 -0.14 -17.27 -3.96
CA ALA A 78 -1.11 -18.11 -4.66
C ALA A 78 -1.23 -17.70 -6.15
N TYR A 79 -1.30 -16.40 -6.42
CA TYR A 79 -1.36 -15.86 -7.77
C TYR A 79 -0.13 -16.26 -8.61
N TRP A 80 1.08 -16.01 -8.09
CA TRP A 80 2.31 -16.33 -8.83
C TRP A 80 2.55 -17.83 -8.96
N THR A 81 2.09 -18.64 -8.00
CA THR A 81 2.13 -20.10 -8.10
C THR A 81 1.30 -20.56 -9.29
N ALA A 82 0.03 -20.13 -9.38
CA ALA A 82 -0.84 -20.45 -10.51
C ALA A 82 -0.25 -19.98 -11.85
N ARG A 83 0.42 -18.83 -11.86
CA ARG A 83 1.08 -18.30 -13.07
C ARG A 83 2.30 -19.14 -13.48
N VAL A 84 3.11 -19.59 -12.52
CA VAL A 84 4.24 -20.50 -12.77
C VAL A 84 3.74 -21.86 -13.25
N ASP A 85 2.71 -22.42 -12.63
CA ASP A 85 2.12 -23.69 -13.03
C ASP A 85 1.59 -23.63 -14.47
N HIS A 86 0.91 -22.54 -14.83
CA HIS A 86 0.47 -22.29 -16.20
C HIS A 86 1.65 -22.15 -17.18
N LEU A 87 2.73 -21.48 -16.77
CA LEU A 87 3.93 -21.38 -17.62
C LEU A 87 4.58 -22.75 -17.83
N GLN A 88 4.70 -23.55 -16.78
CA GLN A 88 5.24 -24.90 -16.85
C GLN A 88 4.42 -25.81 -17.75
N SER A 89 3.10 -25.72 -17.70
CA SER A 89 2.21 -26.55 -18.52
C SER A 89 2.20 -26.14 -20.00
N THR A 90 2.50 -24.88 -20.32
CA THR A 90 2.47 -24.36 -21.70
C THR A 90 3.84 -24.34 -22.36
N ASP A 91 4.91 -24.07 -21.62
CA ASP A 91 6.28 -23.99 -22.12
C ASP A 91 7.29 -24.11 -20.95
N GLU A 92 7.57 -25.35 -20.53
CA GLU A 92 8.48 -25.65 -19.43
C GLU A 92 9.86 -24.98 -19.58
N LYS A 93 10.38 -24.92 -20.82
CA LYS A 93 11.70 -24.33 -21.11
C LYS A 93 11.73 -22.83 -20.86
N ARG A 94 10.59 -22.13 -20.89
CA ARG A 94 10.53 -20.70 -20.54
C ARG A 94 10.74 -20.42 -19.07
N LEU A 95 10.57 -21.41 -18.19
CA LEU A 95 10.80 -21.22 -16.77
C LEU A 95 12.27 -20.84 -16.48
N THR A 96 13.21 -21.42 -17.24
CA THR A 96 14.66 -21.20 -17.08
C THR A 96 15.29 -20.33 -18.17
N ASN A 97 14.56 -20.06 -19.26
CA ASN A 97 15.02 -19.26 -20.40
C ASN A 97 14.20 -17.97 -20.56
N GLY A 98 14.48 -17.01 -19.69
CA GLY A 98 13.89 -15.68 -19.71
C GLY A 98 14.28 -14.88 -20.94
N LEU A 99 13.31 -14.19 -21.53
CA LEU A 99 13.56 -13.18 -22.56
C LEU A 99 14.13 -11.94 -21.89
N THR A 100 15.38 -11.60 -22.17
CA THR A 100 16.06 -10.44 -21.56
C THR A 100 16.14 -9.24 -22.48
N LYS A 101 16.03 -9.43 -23.81
CA LYS A 101 16.03 -8.31 -24.75
C LYS A 101 15.23 -8.63 -26.01
N VAL A 102 14.32 -7.72 -26.37
CA VAL A 102 13.68 -7.68 -27.69
C VAL A 102 14.24 -6.47 -28.41
N THR A 103 14.87 -6.68 -29.55
CA THR A 103 15.43 -5.63 -30.40
C THR A 103 14.86 -5.72 -31.80
N GLU A 104 14.54 -4.59 -32.41
CA GLU A 104 14.30 -4.54 -33.86
C GLU A 104 15.65 -4.48 -34.57
N GLY A 105 15.90 -5.45 -35.44
CA GLY A 105 17.09 -5.50 -36.30
C GLY A 105 16.69 -5.47 -37.77
N LYS A 106 17.67 -5.31 -38.65
CA LYS A 106 17.48 -5.58 -40.09
C LYS A 106 18.14 -6.90 -40.42
N ASP A 107 17.38 -7.81 -41.02
CA ASP A 107 17.93 -9.04 -41.62
C ASP A 107 17.55 -9.07 -43.10
N ARG A 108 18.53 -9.37 -43.96
CA ARG A 108 18.40 -9.46 -45.43
C ARG A 108 17.52 -8.36 -46.08
N GLY A 109 17.63 -7.12 -45.61
CA GLY A 109 16.94 -5.96 -46.18
C GLY A 109 15.53 -5.68 -45.63
N GLY A 110 14.99 -6.51 -44.74
CA GLY A 110 13.72 -6.28 -44.03
C GLY A 110 13.92 -5.91 -42.55
N VAL A 111 12.95 -5.21 -41.94
CA VAL A 111 12.91 -5.02 -40.49
C VAL A 111 12.40 -6.32 -39.85
N THR A 112 13.18 -6.92 -38.96
CA THR A 112 12.89 -8.17 -38.26
C THR A 112 13.07 -7.99 -36.76
N THR A 113 12.20 -8.59 -35.95
CA THR A 113 12.35 -8.63 -34.49
C THR A 113 13.37 -9.70 -34.09
N LEU A 114 14.51 -9.27 -33.55
CA LEU A 114 15.50 -10.14 -32.91
C LEU A 114 15.17 -10.29 -31.42
N ARG A 115 15.03 -11.52 -30.94
CA ARG A 115 14.80 -11.83 -29.53
C ARG A 115 16.06 -12.50 -28.96
N GLN A 116 16.70 -11.85 -27.99
CA GLN A 116 17.78 -12.45 -27.22
C GLN A 116 17.17 -13.16 -26.01
N VAL A 117 17.36 -14.47 -25.97
CA VAL A 117 16.98 -15.33 -24.85
C VAL A 117 18.25 -15.62 -24.05
N GLU A 118 18.22 -15.36 -22.76
CA GLU A 118 19.30 -15.74 -21.84
C GLU A 118 18.78 -16.80 -20.87
N ALA A 119 19.68 -17.61 -20.32
CA ALA A 119 19.36 -18.61 -19.30
C ALA A 119 19.11 -17.92 -17.93
N THR A 120 18.11 -17.07 -17.85
CA THR A 120 17.63 -16.45 -16.61
C THR A 120 16.23 -16.97 -16.26
N PRO A 121 15.89 -17.15 -14.98
CA PRO A 121 14.55 -17.57 -14.61
C PRO A 121 13.47 -16.59 -15.10
N ALA A 122 12.32 -17.13 -15.48
CA ALA A 122 11.14 -16.36 -15.87
C ALA A 122 10.79 -15.30 -14.80
N VAL A 123 10.23 -14.18 -15.24
CA VAL A 123 9.79 -13.11 -14.32
C VAL A 123 8.79 -13.68 -13.31
N GLU A 124 7.86 -14.51 -13.77
CA GLU A 124 6.86 -15.22 -12.97
C GLU A 124 7.51 -16.00 -11.82
N TYR A 125 8.56 -16.77 -12.12
CA TYR A 125 9.26 -17.57 -11.12
C TYR A 125 10.01 -16.68 -10.11
N ARG A 126 10.66 -15.61 -10.57
CA ARG A 126 11.32 -14.65 -9.67
C ARG A 126 10.34 -13.94 -8.75
N MET A 127 9.20 -13.51 -9.27
CA MET A 127 8.13 -12.88 -8.48
C MET A 127 7.55 -13.86 -7.46
N LEU A 128 7.38 -15.14 -7.82
CA LEU A 128 6.96 -16.18 -6.89
C LEU A 128 7.96 -16.35 -5.73
N VAL A 129 9.25 -16.45 -6.02
CA VAL A 129 10.29 -16.60 -5.00
C VAL A 129 10.33 -15.38 -4.08
N ASP A 130 10.27 -14.18 -4.65
CA ASP A 130 10.25 -12.92 -3.89
C ASP A 130 9.01 -12.83 -2.97
N ALA A 131 7.82 -13.15 -3.49
CA ALA A 131 6.59 -13.20 -2.70
C ALA A 131 6.66 -14.24 -1.57
N LYS A 132 7.21 -15.44 -1.82
CA LYS A 132 7.42 -16.47 -0.79
C LYS A 132 8.37 -16.01 0.31
N ASN A 133 9.46 -15.33 -0.05
CA ASN A 133 10.40 -14.78 0.92
C ASN A 133 9.77 -13.69 1.79
N ARG A 134 9.02 -12.76 1.18
CA ARG A 134 8.26 -11.75 1.92
C ARG A 134 7.22 -12.37 2.86
N LEU A 135 6.47 -13.37 2.38
CA LEU A 135 5.48 -14.05 3.21
C LEU A 135 6.13 -14.70 4.42
N ALA A 136 7.23 -15.43 4.23
CA ALA A 136 7.98 -16.04 5.33
C ALA A 136 8.48 -14.99 6.34
N GLN A 137 8.97 -13.85 5.85
CA GLN A 137 9.41 -12.74 6.69
C GLN A 137 8.25 -12.15 7.52
N TYR A 138 7.12 -11.82 6.89
CA TYR A 138 5.97 -11.24 7.58
C TYR A 138 5.31 -12.22 8.54
N ALA A 139 5.17 -13.49 8.16
CA ALA A 139 4.66 -14.53 9.05
C ALA A 139 5.55 -14.72 10.26
N SER A 140 6.87 -14.76 10.07
CA SER A 140 7.82 -14.86 11.19
C SER A 140 7.77 -13.62 12.09
N ALA A 141 7.64 -12.43 11.52
CA ALA A 141 7.45 -11.20 12.29
C ALA A 141 6.16 -11.21 13.10
N ALA A 142 5.04 -11.69 12.53
CA ALA A 142 3.75 -11.79 13.22
C ALA A 142 3.81 -12.75 14.42
N LEU A 143 4.44 -13.91 14.24
CA LEU A 143 4.67 -14.89 15.30
C LEU A 143 5.57 -14.33 16.41
N ARG A 144 6.70 -13.70 16.06
CA ARG A 144 7.60 -13.09 17.07
C ARG A 144 6.94 -11.95 17.82
N ALA A 145 6.09 -11.18 17.13
CA ALA A 145 5.31 -10.13 17.75
C ALA A 145 4.16 -10.68 18.60
N GLY A 146 3.96 -12.00 18.69
CA GLY A 146 2.92 -12.63 19.52
C GLY A 146 1.51 -12.14 19.16
N VAL A 147 1.26 -11.85 17.88
CA VAL A 147 0.02 -11.20 17.45
C VAL A 147 -1.18 -12.09 17.73
N GLU A 148 -1.09 -13.38 17.45
CA GLU A 148 -2.18 -14.33 17.65
C GLU A 148 -2.44 -14.58 19.14
N GLU A 149 -1.40 -14.73 19.95
CA GLU A 149 -1.53 -14.86 21.40
C GLU A 149 -2.20 -13.64 22.03
N ARG A 150 -1.86 -12.43 21.57
CA ARG A 150 -2.52 -11.20 22.04
C ARG A 150 -3.97 -11.14 21.60
N ARG A 151 -4.29 -11.54 20.37
CA ARG A 151 -5.68 -11.56 19.86
C ARG A 151 -6.55 -12.54 20.64
N VAL A 152 -6.05 -13.75 20.90
CA VAL A 152 -6.75 -14.73 21.73
C VAL A 152 -6.97 -14.19 23.14
N LYS A 153 -5.92 -13.65 23.78
CA LYS A 153 -6.04 -13.03 25.12
C LYS A 153 -7.06 -11.89 25.15
N LEU A 154 -7.09 -11.05 24.11
CA LEU A 154 -8.07 -9.96 23.99
C LEU A 154 -9.50 -10.52 23.89
N ALA A 155 -9.71 -11.52 23.02
CA ALA A 155 -11.02 -12.17 22.87
C ALA A 155 -11.47 -12.85 24.16
N GLU A 156 -10.58 -13.56 24.85
CA GLU A 156 -10.84 -14.19 26.16
C GLU A 156 -11.19 -13.13 27.23
N SER A 157 -10.42 -12.05 27.31
CA SER A 157 -10.68 -10.96 28.26
C SER A 157 -12.02 -10.28 28.01
N GLN A 158 -12.39 -10.07 26.73
CA GLN A 158 -13.69 -9.53 26.35
C GLN A 158 -14.81 -10.50 26.71
N GLY A 159 -14.65 -11.80 26.44
CA GLY A 159 -15.60 -12.84 26.84
C GLY A 159 -15.82 -12.87 28.36
N ALA A 160 -14.73 -12.74 29.14
CA ALA A 160 -14.81 -12.66 30.60
C ALA A 160 -15.58 -11.41 31.08
N LEU A 161 -15.35 -10.25 30.46
CA LEU A 161 -16.07 -9.01 30.77
C LEU A 161 -17.57 -9.11 30.45
N VAL A 162 -17.92 -9.67 29.29
CA VAL A 162 -19.33 -9.91 28.91
C VAL A 162 -20.01 -10.86 29.90
N ALA A 163 -19.35 -11.97 30.24
CA ALA A 163 -19.88 -12.91 31.23
C ALA A 163 -20.06 -12.26 32.61
N GLN A 164 -19.14 -11.39 33.03
CA GLN A 164 -19.25 -10.66 34.29
C GLN A 164 -20.40 -9.64 34.28
N ALA A 165 -20.59 -8.93 33.17
CA ALA A 165 -21.70 -8.01 32.99
C ALA A 165 -23.05 -8.75 33.07
N ILE A 166 -23.18 -9.89 32.39
CA ILE A 166 -24.39 -10.72 32.45
C ILE A 166 -24.66 -11.19 33.88
N ARG A 167 -23.66 -11.71 34.61
CA ARG A 167 -23.82 -12.11 36.01
C ARG A 167 -24.32 -10.95 36.88
N THR A 168 -23.70 -9.78 36.74
CA THR A 168 -24.07 -8.57 37.49
C THR A 168 -25.53 -8.16 37.23
N VAL A 169 -25.98 -8.23 35.97
CA VAL A 169 -27.38 -7.96 35.60
C VAL A 169 -28.32 -8.98 36.24
N LEU A 170 -28.02 -10.27 36.12
CA LEU A 170 -28.87 -11.34 36.66
C LEU A 170 -28.97 -11.27 38.19
N ASP A 171 -27.87 -10.98 38.89
CA ASP A 171 -27.84 -10.78 40.34
C ASP A 171 -28.71 -9.59 40.77
N GLY A 172 -28.69 -8.49 39.98
CA GLY A 172 -29.51 -7.32 40.21
C GLY A 172 -31.01 -7.55 40.02
N LEU A 173 -31.40 -8.50 39.16
CA LEU A 173 -32.79 -8.83 38.87
C LEU A 173 -33.47 -9.66 39.97
N ARG A 174 -32.70 -10.23 40.92
CA ARG A 174 -33.22 -11.02 42.06
C ARG A 174 -34.21 -12.10 41.61
N LEU A 175 -33.77 -12.95 40.70
CA LEU A 175 -34.59 -14.00 40.10
C LEU A 175 -35.12 -15.00 41.14
N THR A 176 -36.29 -15.58 40.88
CA THR A 176 -36.79 -16.73 41.66
C THR A 176 -35.96 -17.98 41.36
N ALA A 177 -36.04 -19.00 42.23
CA ALA A 177 -35.31 -20.26 42.03
C ALA A 177 -35.61 -20.90 40.66
N ASP A 178 -36.89 -20.90 40.25
CA ASP A 178 -37.32 -21.45 38.95
C ASP A 178 -36.76 -20.64 37.77
N GLN A 179 -36.71 -19.30 37.89
CA GLN A 179 -36.11 -18.44 36.86
C GLN A 179 -34.59 -18.63 36.77
N GLN A 180 -33.91 -18.75 37.92
CA GLN A 180 -32.48 -18.99 38.01
C GLN A 180 -32.11 -20.32 37.33
N ALA A 181 -32.95 -21.36 37.48
CA ALA A 181 -32.74 -22.67 36.87
C ALA A 181 -32.75 -22.64 35.32
N LEU A 182 -33.40 -21.64 34.72
CA LEU A 182 -33.44 -21.47 33.26
C LEU A 182 -32.21 -20.72 32.70
N VAL A 183 -31.49 -19.96 33.53
CA VAL A 183 -30.34 -19.13 33.10
C VAL A 183 -29.27 -19.92 32.34
N PRO A 184 -28.82 -21.11 32.79
CA PRO A 184 -27.78 -21.88 32.08
C PRO A 184 -28.21 -22.40 30.70
N GLN A 185 -29.51 -22.39 30.40
CA GLN A 185 -30.03 -22.79 29.08
C GLN A 185 -30.21 -21.56 28.18
N ILE A 186 -30.88 -20.52 28.68
CA ILE A 186 -31.26 -19.34 27.91
C ILE A 186 -30.05 -18.49 27.53
N VAL A 187 -29.15 -18.21 28.48
CA VAL A 187 -28.02 -17.30 28.23
C VAL A 187 -27.07 -17.87 27.18
N PRO A 188 -26.61 -19.14 27.25
CA PRO A 188 -25.75 -19.70 26.21
C PRO A 188 -26.45 -19.86 24.85
N GLN A 189 -27.77 -20.07 24.84
CA GLN A 189 -28.53 -20.10 23.58
C GLN A 189 -28.54 -18.72 22.92
N ALA A 190 -28.81 -17.66 23.68
CA ALA A 190 -28.80 -16.29 23.19
C ALA A 190 -27.40 -15.87 22.70
N LEU A 191 -26.34 -16.21 23.45
CA LEU A 191 -24.96 -15.89 23.05
C LEU A 191 -24.54 -16.59 21.75
N ARG A 192 -24.97 -17.84 21.53
CA ARG A 192 -24.71 -18.57 20.27
C ARG A 192 -25.37 -17.95 19.05
N MET A 193 -26.41 -17.14 19.22
CA MET A 193 -27.04 -16.41 18.11
C MET A 193 -26.17 -15.24 17.63
N LEU A 194 -25.19 -14.79 18.42
CA LEU A 194 -24.29 -13.68 18.04
C LEU A 194 -23.10 -14.14 17.20
N THR A 195 -22.82 -15.45 17.14
CA THR A 195 -21.64 -16.03 16.48
C THR A 195 -21.97 -16.79 15.19
N GLN A 196 -23.24 -16.79 14.76
CA GLN A 196 -23.67 -17.27 13.43
C GLN A 196 -23.71 -16.10 12.45
#